data_AF-A0A8C0JN55-F1
#
_entry.id   AF-A0A8C0JN55-F1
#
_cell.length_a   1.000
_cell.length_b   1.000
_cell.length_c   1.000
_cell.angle_alpha   90.00
_cell.angle_beta   90.00
_cell.angle_gamma   90.00
#
_symmetry.space_group_name_H-M   'P 1'
#
loop_
_entity.id
_entity.type
_entity.pdbx_description
1 polymer ?
#
loop_
_entity_poly.entity_id
_entity_poly.type
_entity_poly.pdbx_seq_one_letter_code
_entity_poly.pdbx_strand_id
1 'polypeptide(L)'
;MSTFSETVWLCLAVTVVLGGLALGNLRKIPGQMRRKVVCLAGLWGGAYLLFSLSLSWGLILFFLSCVLTYTYLSGQELLPVDQKAVLITGGDSGFGHALSKYLDELGFTVFVGVLDEKGSGAEELRRTCSKRLSVLQMDITDQQQIKDAHSKVVEKLQDRGLWAVVNNAGIICLPADGELIPMTDYKKCMAVNFFGAVEVTKAFLPLLRKSKGRLVNISSMAAGVPMEKLAAYSSSKAALTMFSAVMRQELSKWGVKVSVIQPGGFRTNIAGTSEMWSKLEKNILDHLSSDVEEDYGKDYILQQRNYLKSINIKTNTDISPVLQDIRHAVSAKSPFAFYAPGALAYCLLFFVSFSPTGIFDYFSKKLCEVRGSMPRALIKQP
;
A
#
# COMPACT_ATOMS: atom_id res chain seq x y z
N MET A 1 52.08 20.13 10.78
CA MET A 1 50.68 20.54 11.02
C MET A 1 50.12 20.95 9.67
N SER A 2 49.33 20.07 9.04
CA SER A 2 48.75 20.33 7.72
C SER A 2 47.71 21.43 7.81
N THR A 3 47.89 22.47 7.02
CA THR A 3 46.92 23.53 6.77
C THR A 3 45.63 22.89 6.25
N PHE A 4 44.57 22.92 7.06
CA PHE A 4 43.23 22.64 6.58
C PHE A 4 42.90 23.66 5.51
N SER A 5 42.74 23.22 4.26
CA SER A 5 42.41 24.07 3.12
C SER A 5 41.12 24.84 3.41
N GLU A 6 41.09 26.16 3.14
CA GLU A 6 39.92 27.04 3.36
C GLU A 6 38.63 26.49 2.71
N THR A 7 38.77 25.70 1.64
CA THR A 7 37.67 24.96 1.01
C THR A 7 36.97 23.97 1.93
N VAL A 8 37.67 23.34 2.89
CA VAL A 8 37.08 22.41 3.87
C VAL A 8 36.14 23.14 4.82
N TRP A 9 36.54 24.32 5.28
CA TRP A 9 35.70 25.18 6.13
C TRP A 9 34.48 25.70 5.37
N LEU A 10 34.66 26.04 4.10
CA LEU A 10 33.55 26.46 3.24
C LEU A 10 32.53 25.33 3.04
N CYS A 11 32.99 24.10 2.76
CA CYS A 11 32.12 22.93 2.61
C CYS A 11 31.38 22.59 3.91
N LEU A 12 32.06 22.62 5.07
CA LEU A 12 31.41 22.42 6.37
C LEU A 12 30.36 23.49 6.65
N ALA A 13 30.66 24.76 6.40
CA ALA A 13 29.71 25.86 6.57
C ALA A 13 28.47 25.70 5.69
N VAL A 14 28.63 25.35 4.41
CA VAL A 14 27.52 25.09 3.49
C VAL A 14 26.68 23.88 3.95
N THR A 15 27.32 22.82 4.44
CA THR A 15 26.62 21.62 4.94
C THR A 15 25.81 21.93 6.20
N VAL A 16 26.34 22.76 7.11
CA VAL A 16 25.63 23.21 8.32
C VAL A 16 24.45 24.12 7.98
N VAL A 17 24.61 25.05 7.04
CA VAL A 17 23.54 25.96 6.61
C VAL A 17 22.42 25.19 5.88
N LEU A 18 22.78 24.31 4.94
CA LEU A 18 21.80 23.46 4.24
C LEU A 18 21.12 22.47 5.19
N GLY A 19 21.87 21.87 6.12
CA GLY A 19 21.33 21.01 7.17
C GLY A 19 20.36 21.75 8.08
N GLY A 20 20.69 23.00 8.46
CA GLY A 20 19.83 23.88 9.26
C GLY A 20 18.54 24.28 8.54
N LEU A 21 18.61 24.62 7.25
CA LEU A 21 17.44 24.93 6.42
C LEU A 21 16.55 23.69 6.21
N ALA A 22 17.15 22.52 5.98
CA ALA A 22 16.43 21.26 5.90
C ALA A 22 15.74 20.94 7.25
N LEU A 23 16.44 21.09 8.38
CA LEU A 23 15.87 20.92 9.72
C LEU A 23 14.72 21.90 10.01
N GLY A 24 14.84 23.15 9.58
CA GLY A 24 13.80 24.18 9.72
C GLY A 24 12.52 23.83 8.96
N ASN A 25 12.64 23.35 7.72
CA ASN A 25 11.51 22.89 6.92
C ASN A 25 10.92 21.57 7.44
N LEU A 26 11.76 20.64 7.90
CA LEU A 26 11.35 19.35 8.48
C LEU A 26 10.68 19.49 9.87
N ARG A 27 10.77 20.65 10.53
CA ARG A 27 10.10 20.91 11.81
C ARG A 27 8.59 21.14 11.65
N LYS A 28 8.13 21.50 10.45
CA LYS A 28 6.71 21.82 10.15
C LYS A 28 5.85 20.60 9.80
N ILE A 29 6.44 19.40 9.70
CA ILE A 29 5.75 18.18 9.26
C ILE A 29 5.83 17.12 10.37
N PRO A 30 4.71 16.83 11.09
CA PRO A 30 4.70 15.82 12.14
C PRO A 30 4.85 14.39 11.58
N GLY A 31 5.52 13.50 12.33
CA GLY A 31 5.47 12.04 12.10
C GLY A 31 6.68 11.35 11.45
N GLN A 32 7.82 12.03 11.21
CA GLN A 32 8.90 11.46 10.36
C GLN A 32 10.31 11.50 10.97
N MET A 33 10.50 10.90 12.16
CA MET A 33 11.80 10.76 12.84
C MET A 33 12.90 10.10 11.96
N ARG A 34 12.58 9.01 11.24
CA ARG A 34 13.56 8.28 10.39
C ARG A 34 14.06 9.12 9.20
N ARG A 35 13.25 10.05 8.68
CA ARG A 35 13.58 10.87 7.51
C ARG A 35 14.47 12.08 7.87
N LYS A 36 14.38 12.56 9.12
CA LYS A 36 15.37 13.50 9.71
C LYS A 36 16.74 12.84 9.82
N VAL A 37 16.78 11.56 10.23
CA VAL A 37 18.02 10.78 10.38
C VAL A 37 18.67 10.48 9.03
N VAL A 38 17.91 10.15 7.97
CA VAL A 38 18.50 9.88 6.63
C VAL A 38 19.08 11.14 5.98
N CYS A 39 18.39 12.28 6.03
CA CYS A 39 18.95 13.54 5.49
C CYS A 39 20.20 13.98 6.27
N LEU A 40 20.21 13.82 7.60
CA LEU A 40 21.39 14.10 8.42
C LEU A 40 22.51 13.09 8.09
N ALA A 41 22.23 11.79 8.04
CA ALA A 41 23.23 10.78 7.71
C ALA A 41 23.84 10.96 6.30
N GLY A 42 23.05 11.40 5.31
CA GLY A 42 23.54 11.70 3.96
C GLY A 42 24.44 12.94 3.92
N LEU A 43 24.06 14.02 4.60
CA LEU A 43 24.87 15.25 4.70
C LEU A 43 26.17 15.02 5.47
N TRP A 44 26.11 14.29 6.58
CA TRP A 44 27.28 13.98 7.41
C TRP A 44 28.17 12.90 6.76
N GLY A 45 27.59 11.91 6.08
CA GLY A 45 28.32 10.91 5.29
C GLY A 45 29.03 11.52 4.09
N GLY A 46 28.39 12.44 3.37
CA GLY A 46 29.03 13.20 2.28
C GLY A 46 30.19 14.07 2.75
N ALA A 47 30.04 14.72 3.91
CA ALA A 47 31.12 15.50 4.54
C ALA A 47 32.30 14.62 5.01
N TYR A 48 32.03 13.40 5.49
CA TYR A 48 33.06 12.43 5.86
C TYR A 48 33.80 11.87 4.62
N LEU A 49 33.08 11.63 3.52
CA LEU A 49 33.67 11.14 2.27
C LEU A 49 34.56 12.18 1.58
N LEU A 50 34.27 13.48 1.75
CA LEU A 50 35.18 14.59 1.38
C LEU A 50 36.53 14.55 2.14
N PHE A 51 36.56 13.89 3.30
CA PHE A 51 37.74 13.78 4.16
C PHE A 51 38.63 12.57 3.82
N SER A 52 38.05 11.52 3.21
CA SER A 52 38.73 10.22 2.99
C SER A 52 39.02 9.89 1.53
N LEU A 53 38.39 10.59 0.58
CA LEU A 53 38.57 10.40 -0.86
C LEU A 53 39.25 11.62 -1.49
N SER A 54 39.83 11.46 -2.67
CA SER A 54 40.38 12.60 -3.42
C SER A 54 39.32 13.68 -3.62
N LEU A 55 39.72 14.96 -3.56
CA LEU A 55 38.84 16.14 -3.61
C LEU A 55 37.78 16.08 -4.73
N SER A 56 38.12 15.53 -5.91
CA SER A 56 37.20 15.33 -7.03
C SER A 56 36.04 14.39 -6.70
N TRP A 57 36.31 13.21 -6.13
CA TRP A 57 35.28 12.24 -5.72
C TRP A 57 34.42 12.77 -4.56
N GLY A 58 35.03 13.49 -3.61
CA GLY A 58 34.30 14.12 -2.51
C GLY A 58 33.29 15.16 -2.98
N LEU A 59 33.68 16.03 -3.94
CA LEU A 59 32.78 17.02 -4.53
C LEU A 59 31.65 16.36 -5.34
N ILE A 60 31.95 15.29 -6.09
CA ILE A 60 30.93 14.52 -6.82
C ILE A 60 29.89 13.93 -5.85
N LEU A 61 30.34 13.27 -4.77
CA LEU A 61 29.46 12.65 -3.78
C LEU A 61 28.64 13.69 -3.00
N PHE A 62 29.23 14.84 -2.67
CA PHE A 62 28.51 15.94 -2.04
C PHE A 62 27.45 16.53 -2.96
N PHE A 63 27.77 16.78 -4.23
CA PHE A 63 26.81 17.24 -5.22
C PHE A 63 25.66 16.23 -5.41
N LEU A 64 25.98 14.93 -5.51
CA LEU A 64 24.99 13.85 -5.54
C LEU A 64 24.11 13.87 -4.29
N SER A 65 24.67 14.01 -3.10
CA SER A 65 23.92 14.10 -1.85
C SER A 65 23.00 15.33 -1.82
N CYS A 66 23.47 16.50 -2.28
CA CYS A 66 22.65 17.70 -2.38
C CYS A 66 21.51 17.55 -3.39
N VAL A 67 21.76 16.96 -4.56
CA VAL A 67 20.74 16.67 -5.58
C VAL A 67 19.72 15.66 -5.05
N LEU A 68 20.17 14.59 -4.39
CA LEU A 68 19.29 13.61 -3.75
C LEU A 68 18.44 14.25 -2.65
N THR A 69 19.04 15.09 -1.82
CA THR A 69 18.33 15.79 -0.75
C THR A 69 17.34 16.82 -1.30
N TYR A 70 17.72 17.57 -2.34
CA TYR A 70 16.84 18.53 -3.01
C TYR A 70 15.65 17.83 -3.67
N THR A 71 15.89 16.81 -4.49
CA THR A 71 14.82 16.03 -5.12
C THR A 71 13.90 15.38 -4.09
N TYR A 72 14.45 14.93 -2.96
CA TYR A 72 13.69 14.39 -1.84
C TYR A 72 12.86 15.44 -1.08
N LEU A 73 13.41 16.63 -0.81
CA LEU A 73 12.71 17.73 -0.14
C LEU A 73 11.66 18.39 -1.04
N SER A 74 11.95 18.58 -2.33
CA SER A 74 10.99 19.08 -3.32
C SER A 74 9.79 18.15 -3.52
N GLY A 75 9.91 16.87 -3.16
CA GLY A 75 8.81 15.91 -3.14
C GLY A 75 7.73 16.19 -2.09
N GLN A 76 7.98 17.08 -1.12
CA GLN A 76 7.09 17.32 0.03
C GLN A 76 6.07 18.44 -0.17
N GLU A 77 6.14 19.19 -1.27
CA GLU A 77 5.17 20.24 -1.59
C GLU A 77 3.79 19.60 -1.87
N LEU A 78 2.80 19.92 -1.04
CA LEU A 78 1.42 19.49 -1.26
C LEU A 78 0.68 20.51 -2.11
N LEU A 79 0.03 20.02 -3.15
CA LEU A 79 -0.82 20.83 -4.01
C LEU A 79 -2.13 21.19 -3.29
N PRO A 80 -2.74 22.35 -3.60
CA PRO A 80 -4.04 22.74 -3.05
C PRO A 80 -5.11 21.67 -3.29
N VAL A 81 -6.01 21.50 -2.34
CA VAL A 81 -7.07 20.49 -2.38
C VAL A 81 -8.29 20.96 -3.17
N ASP A 82 -8.49 22.27 -3.27
CA ASP A 82 -9.69 22.87 -3.86
C ASP A 82 -9.95 22.36 -5.27
N GLN A 83 -11.23 22.02 -5.51
CA GLN A 83 -11.75 21.48 -6.77
C GLN A 83 -11.20 20.11 -7.21
N LYS A 84 -10.38 19.44 -6.40
CA LYS A 84 -9.89 18.09 -6.72
C LYS A 84 -10.88 17.03 -6.28
N ALA A 85 -11.18 16.13 -7.21
CA ALA A 85 -12.09 15.02 -6.99
C ALA A 85 -11.34 13.68 -6.91
N VAL A 86 -11.67 12.87 -5.91
CA VAL A 86 -11.04 11.58 -5.64
C VAL A 86 -12.10 10.50 -5.67
N LEU A 87 -11.90 9.46 -6.47
CA LEU A 87 -12.66 8.22 -6.41
C LEU A 87 -11.93 7.23 -5.50
N ILE A 88 -12.63 6.64 -4.53
CA ILE A 88 -12.12 5.60 -3.63
C ILE A 88 -13.01 4.36 -3.80
N THR A 89 -12.43 3.19 -4.07
CA THR A 89 -13.19 1.93 -4.09
C THR A 89 -13.15 1.23 -2.73
N GLY A 90 -14.20 0.51 -2.35
CA GLY A 90 -14.25 -0.26 -1.11
C GLY A 90 -14.39 0.62 0.14
N GLY A 91 -15.39 1.49 0.14
CA GLY A 91 -15.69 2.42 1.23
C GLY A 91 -16.58 1.87 2.34
N ASP A 92 -16.99 0.61 2.27
CA ASP A 92 -17.89 0.00 3.25
C ASP A 92 -17.28 -0.04 4.65
N SER A 93 -15.96 -0.21 4.74
CA SER A 93 -15.22 -0.26 6.01
C SER A 93 -13.71 -0.01 5.85
N GLY A 94 -12.96 -0.12 6.95
CA GLY A 94 -11.49 -0.15 6.93
C GLY A 94 -10.86 1.11 6.35
N PHE A 95 -9.80 0.94 5.55
CA PHE A 95 -9.04 2.07 4.99
C PHE A 95 -9.87 2.94 4.06
N GLY A 96 -10.69 2.36 3.18
CA GLY A 96 -11.49 3.12 2.22
C GLY A 96 -12.51 4.03 2.93
N HIS A 97 -13.17 3.51 3.95
CA HIS A 97 -14.12 4.27 4.76
C HIS A 97 -13.43 5.43 5.50
N ALA A 98 -12.35 5.13 6.24
CA ALA A 98 -11.61 6.14 7.00
C ALA A 98 -10.95 7.19 6.10
N LEU A 99 -10.41 6.77 4.95
CA LEU A 99 -9.84 7.66 3.95
C LEU A 99 -10.90 8.61 3.37
N SER A 100 -12.12 8.12 3.14
CA SER A 100 -13.20 8.93 2.58
C SER A 100 -13.54 10.09 3.51
N LYS A 101 -13.66 9.83 4.83
CA LYS A 101 -13.85 10.85 5.86
C LYS A 101 -12.65 11.81 5.90
N TYR A 102 -11.44 11.25 5.93
CA TYR A 102 -10.21 12.04 6.03
C TYR A 102 -10.00 12.98 4.83
N LEU A 103 -10.28 12.55 3.61
CA LEU A 103 -10.15 13.42 2.43
C LEU A 103 -11.29 14.45 2.33
N ASP A 104 -12.51 14.11 2.77
CA ASP A 104 -13.62 15.08 2.84
C ASP A 104 -13.34 16.22 3.83
N GLU A 105 -12.78 15.87 5.01
CA GLU A 105 -12.32 16.83 6.04
C GLU A 105 -11.24 17.78 5.50
N LEU A 106 -10.36 17.28 4.63
CA LEU A 106 -9.32 18.08 3.97
C LEU A 106 -9.86 18.94 2.81
N GLY A 107 -11.14 18.80 2.44
CA GLY A 107 -11.80 19.61 1.43
C GLY A 107 -11.91 18.99 0.03
N PHE A 108 -11.52 17.72 -0.14
CA PHE A 108 -11.67 17.05 -1.44
C PHE A 108 -13.15 16.85 -1.78
N THR A 109 -13.46 16.79 -3.09
CA THR A 109 -14.69 16.15 -3.56
C THR A 109 -14.45 14.65 -3.56
N VAL A 110 -15.22 13.89 -2.79
CA VAL A 110 -14.97 12.45 -2.62
C VAL A 110 -16.11 11.66 -3.26
N PHE A 111 -15.77 10.77 -4.17
CA PHE A 111 -16.65 9.72 -4.64
C PHE A 111 -16.19 8.42 -4.00
N VAL A 112 -17.10 7.73 -3.31
CA VAL A 112 -16.76 6.50 -2.60
C VAL A 112 -17.65 5.36 -3.09
N GLY A 113 -17.02 4.38 -3.71
CA GLY A 113 -17.65 3.13 -4.16
C GLY A 113 -17.84 2.17 -3.00
N VAL A 114 -19.07 1.69 -2.82
CA VAL A 114 -19.49 0.72 -1.80
C VAL A 114 -20.22 -0.46 -2.46
N LEU A 115 -20.23 -1.61 -1.79
CA LEU A 115 -20.97 -2.79 -2.28
C LEU A 115 -22.47 -2.67 -2.07
N ASP A 116 -22.91 -1.94 -1.06
CA ASP A 116 -24.32 -1.65 -0.83
C ASP A 116 -24.48 -0.18 -0.43
N GLU A 117 -25.11 0.61 -1.30
CA GLU A 117 -25.46 2.00 -1.02
C GLU A 117 -26.34 2.17 0.23
N LYS A 118 -27.05 1.14 0.68
CA LYS A 118 -27.88 1.15 1.89
C LYS A 118 -27.20 0.48 3.09
N GLY A 119 -25.96 0.03 2.93
CA GLY A 119 -25.19 -0.57 4.01
C GLY A 119 -24.84 0.45 5.10
N SER A 120 -24.60 -0.03 6.32
CA SER A 120 -24.30 0.81 7.49
C SER A 120 -23.09 1.72 7.28
N GLY A 121 -22.04 1.23 6.60
CA GLY A 121 -20.87 2.05 6.25
C GLY A 121 -21.21 3.19 5.29
N ALA A 122 -22.08 2.96 4.30
CA ALA A 122 -22.55 3.99 3.38
C ALA A 122 -23.42 5.03 4.10
N GLU A 123 -24.31 4.60 4.99
CA GLU A 123 -25.14 5.48 5.82
C GLU A 123 -24.30 6.35 6.76
N GLU A 124 -23.30 5.78 7.42
CA GLU A 124 -22.38 6.54 8.27
C GLU A 124 -21.64 7.62 7.47
N LEU A 125 -21.13 7.30 6.28
CA LEU A 125 -20.47 8.28 5.41
C LEU A 125 -21.40 9.43 5.04
N ARG A 126 -22.65 9.14 4.65
CA ARG A 126 -23.63 10.20 4.33
C ARG A 126 -23.99 11.06 5.54
N ARG A 127 -24.02 10.48 6.74
CA ARG A 127 -24.34 11.19 7.98
C ARG A 127 -23.20 12.07 8.49
N THR A 128 -21.96 11.61 8.35
CA THR A 128 -20.79 12.23 8.99
C THR A 128 -19.98 13.13 8.07
N CYS A 129 -20.02 12.92 6.76
CA CYS A 129 -19.28 13.71 5.78
C CYS A 129 -20.10 14.88 5.20
N SER A 130 -19.39 15.81 4.59
CA SER A 130 -19.98 16.97 3.94
C SER A 130 -20.71 16.61 2.64
N LYS A 131 -21.43 17.58 2.05
CA LYS A 131 -22.08 17.46 0.74
C LYS A 131 -21.11 17.22 -0.43
N ARG A 132 -19.79 17.37 -0.21
CA ARG A 132 -18.75 17.08 -1.21
C ARG A 132 -18.50 15.58 -1.36
N LEU A 133 -18.89 14.77 -0.37
CA LEU A 133 -18.82 13.31 -0.47
C LEU A 133 -20.06 12.75 -1.17
N SER A 134 -19.88 11.75 -2.01
CA SER A 134 -20.94 11.04 -2.71
C SER A 134 -20.68 9.55 -2.72
N VAL A 135 -21.62 8.81 -2.15
CA VAL A 135 -21.60 7.35 -2.15
C VAL A 135 -22.10 6.82 -3.50
N LEU A 136 -21.43 5.82 -4.05
CA LEU A 136 -21.75 5.16 -5.31
C LEU A 136 -21.87 3.65 -5.11
N GLN A 137 -22.95 3.04 -5.61
CA GLN A 137 -23.10 1.60 -5.77
C GLN A 137 -22.06 1.14 -6.78
N MET A 138 -21.07 0.38 -6.32
CA MET A 138 -19.91 0.03 -7.15
C MET A 138 -19.23 -1.25 -6.66
N ASP A 139 -19.78 -2.40 -7.06
CA ASP A 139 -19.01 -3.63 -7.12
C ASP A 139 -18.01 -3.56 -8.28
N ILE A 140 -16.72 -3.60 -7.96
CA ILE A 140 -15.64 -3.51 -8.95
C ILE A 140 -15.49 -4.77 -9.81
N THR A 141 -16.24 -5.82 -9.52
CA THR A 141 -16.33 -7.03 -10.37
C THR A 141 -17.51 -6.97 -11.35
N ASP A 142 -18.40 -5.99 -11.21
CA ASP A 142 -19.54 -5.77 -12.07
C ASP A 142 -19.26 -4.59 -13.03
N GLN A 143 -19.10 -4.91 -14.31
CA GLN A 143 -18.81 -3.91 -15.35
C GLN A 143 -19.93 -2.88 -15.52
N GLN A 144 -21.19 -3.24 -15.27
CA GLN A 144 -22.30 -2.31 -15.40
C GLN A 144 -22.28 -1.30 -14.25
N GLN A 145 -22.05 -1.76 -13.02
CA GLN A 145 -21.92 -0.85 -11.87
C GLN A 145 -20.71 0.09 -12.01
N ILE A 146 -19.59 -0.36 -12.58
CA ILE A 146 -18.46 0.52 -12.90
C ILE A 146 -18.87 1.60 -13.91
N LYS A 147 -19.61 1.25 -14.97
CA LYS A 147 -20.10 2.21 -15.98
C LYS A 147 -21.09 3.21 -15.38
N ASP A 148 -21.99 2.76 -14.52
CA ASP A 148 -22.98 3.62 -13.87
C ASP A 148 -22.30 4.59 -12.90
N ALA A 149 -21.35 4.10 -12.09
CA ALA A 149 -20.51 4.93 -11.23
C ALA A 149 -19.72 5.96 -12.05
N HIS A 150 -19.13 5.54 -13.18
CA HIS A 150 -18.42 6.45 -14.09
C HIS A 150 -19.35 7.55 -14.61
N SER A 151 -20.56 7.22 -15.06
CA SER A 151 -21.54 8.19 -15.56
C SER A 151 -21.91 9.22 -14.48
N LYS A 152 -22.19 8.77 -13.24
CA LYS A 152 -22.48 9.65 -12.09
C LYS A 152 -21.30 10.59 -11.77
N VAL A 153 -20.07 10.10 -11.85
CA VAL A 153 -18.86 10.92 -11.64
C VAL A 153 -18.69 11.95 -12.76
N VAL A 154 -18.85 11.56 -14.02
CA VAL A 154 -18.77 12.47 -15.17
C VAL A 154 -19.81 13.57 -15.07
N GLU A 155 -21.06 13.23 -14.75
CA GLU A 155 -22.14 14.20 -14.58
C GLU A 155 -21.79 15.27 -13.53
N LYS A 156 -21.30 14.84 -12.36
CA LYS A 156 -20.96 15.75 -11.26
C LYS A 156 -19.68 16.56 -11.50
N LEU A 157 -18.72 16.02 -12.25
CA LEU A 157 -17.46 16.71 -12.53
C LEU A 157 -17.50 17.58 -13.79
N GLN A 158 -18.44 17.31 -14.68
CA GLN A 158 -18.53 17.95 -15.98
C GLN A 158 -17.16 17.88 -16.68
N ASP A 159 -16.59 19.02 -17.06
CA ASP A 159 -15.33 19.08 -17.78
C ASP A 159 -14.06 19.11 -16.92
N ARG A 160 -14.16 19.09 -15.59
CA ARG A 160 -12.98 19.27 -14.71
C ARG A 160 -12.01 18.06 -14.69
N GLY A 161 -12.48 16.89 -15.12
CA GLY A 161 -11.75 15.63 -14.98
C GLY A 161 -11.69 15.16 -13.51
N LEU A 162 -11.12 13.97 -13.29
CA LEU A 162 -11.01 13.34 -11.97
C LEU A 162 -9.57 13.45 -11.49
N TRP A 163 -9.32 13.99 -10.29
CA TRP A 163 -7.96 14.20 -9.80
C TRP A 163 -7.28 12.90 -9.39
N ALA A 164 -7.98 12.00 -8.70
CA ALA A 164 -7.38 10.75 -8.27
C ALA A 164 -8.35 9.57 -8.30
N VAL A 165 -7.80 8.39 -8.57
CA VAL A 165 -8.45 7.09 -8.32
C VAL A 165 -7.61 6.35 -7.29
N VAL A 166 -8.23 5.96 -6.19
CA VAL A 166 -7.65 5.12 -5.14
C VAL A 166 -8.32 3.75 -5.19
N ASN A 167 -7.65 2.79 -5.83
CA ASN A 167 -8.09 1.41 -5.85
C ASN A 167 -7.77 0.76 -4.51
N ASN A 168 -8.74 0.80 -3.60
CA ASN A 168 -8.62 0.29 -2.24
C ASN A 168 -9.38 -1.03 -2.03
N ALA A 169 -10.47 -1.25 -2.76
CA ALA A 169 -11.27 -2.48 -2.64
C ALA A 169 -10.38 -3.75 -2.75
N GLY A 170 -10.61 -4.70 -1.85
CA GLY A 170 -9.88 -5.95 -1.84
C GLY A 170 -10.36 -6.93 -0.79
N ILE A 171 -10.01 -8.20 -0.98
CA ILE A 171 -10.35 -9.34 -0.13
C ILE A 171 -9.13 -10.23 0.09
N ILE A 172 -9.09 -10.93 1.22
CA ILE A 172 -8.02 -11.90 1.53
C ILE A 172 -8.41 -13.36 1.24
N CYS A 173 -9.72 -13.66 1.13
CA CYS A 173 -10.27 -15.03 1.18
C CYS A 173 -9.80 -15.80 2.43
N LEU A 174 -10.07 -17.10 2.55
CA LEU A 174 -9.66 -17.88 3.71
C LEU A 174 -8.17 -18.20 3.61
N PRO A 175 -7.31 -17.75 4.56
CA PRO A 175 -5.93 -18.15 4.60
C PRO A 175 -5.81 -19.63 4.97
N ALA A 176 -5.17 -20.38 4.09
CA ALA A 176 -4.84 -21.78 4.25
C ALA A 176 -3.60 -22.07 3.41
N ASP A 177 -2.96 -23.21 3.64
CA ASP A 177 -1.85 -23.64 2.80
C ASP A 177 -2.24 -23.63 1.33
N GLY A 178 -1.29 -23.30 0.45
CA GLY A 178 -1.59 -22.97 -0.95
C GLY A 178 -2.36 -24.06 -1.71
N GLU A 179 -2.09 -25.33 -1.40
CA GLU A 179 -2.77 -26.50 -1.95
C GLU A 179 -4.21 -26.66 -1.43
N LEU A 180 -4.47 -26.27 -0.18
CA LEU A 180 -5.79 -26.35 0.44
C LEU A 180 -6.75 -25.25 -0.03
N ILE A 181 -6.23 -24.19 -0.68
CA ILE A 181 -7.06 -23.09 -1.18
C ILE A 181 -7.76 -23.53 -2.49
N PRO A 182 -9.10 -23.53 -2.56
CA PRO A 182 -9.82 -23.89 -3.77
C PRO A 182 -9.57 -22.88 -4.90
N MET A 183 -9.59 -23.35 -6.15
CA MET A 183 -9.42 -22.47 -7.31
C MET A 183 -10.48 -21.37 -7.42
N THR A 184 -11.67 -21.58 -6.84
CA THR A 184 -12.72 -20.55 -6.72
C THR A 184 -12.23 -19.34 -5.93
N ASP A 185 -11.47 -19.54 -4.86
CA ASP A 185 -10.89 -18.48 -4.03
C ASP A 185 -9.72 -17.78 -4.72
N TYR A 186 -8.85 -18.52 -5.42
CA TYR A 186 -7.82 -17.91 -6.29
C TYR A 186 -8.45 -16.98 -7.33
N LYS A 187 -9.48 -17.46 -8.03
CA LYS A 187 -10.21 -16.68 -9.03
C LYS A 187 -10.89 -15.47 -8.40
N LYS A 188 -11.50 -15.61 -7.22
CA LYS A 188 -12.17 -14.52 -6.51
C LYS A 188 -11.19 -13.44 -6.05
N CYS A 189 -10.06 -13.83 -5.44
CA CYS A 189 -8.98 -12.89 -5.10
C CYS A 189 -8.50 -12.14 -6.33
N MET A 190 -8.28 -12.83 -7.46
CA MET A 190 -7.83 -12.19 -8.69
C MET A 190 -8.90 -11.26 -9.29
N ALA A 191 -10.17 -11.68 -9.29
CA ALA A 191 -11.31 -10.89 -9.77
C ALA A 191 -11.42 -9.56 -9.04
N VAL A 192 -11.34 -9.57 -7.71
CA VAL A 192 -11.49 -8.34 -6.91
C VAL A 192 -10.18 -7.54 -6.84
N ASN A 193 -9.10 -8.16 -6.37
CA ASN A 193 -7.87 -7.42 -6.02
C ASN A 193 -7.07 -6.96 -7.25
N PHE A 194 -7.26 -7.61 -8.39
CA PHE A 194 -6.52 -7.30 -9.62
C PHE A 194 -7.46 -6.86 -10.74
N PHE A 195 -8.29 -7.74 -11.28
CA PHE A 195 -9.11 -7.43 -12.46
C PHE A 195 -10.04 -6.25 -12.20
N GLY A 196 -10.72 -6.20 -11.05
CA GLY A 196 -11.60 -5.09 -10.71
C GLY A 196 -10.84 -3.77 -10.59
N ALA A 197 -9.66 -3.74 -9.97
CA ALA A 197 -8.81 -2.55 -9.94
C ALA A 197 -8.35 -2.11 -11.34
N VAL A 198 -8.07 -3.06 -12.25
CA VAL A 198 -7.74 -2.78 -13.65
C VAL A 198 -8.94 -2.19 -14.40
N GLU A 199 -10.13 -2.76 -14.25
CA GLU A 199 -11.35 -2.28 -14.91
C GLU A 199 -11.73 -0.86 -14.43
N VAL A 200 -11.68 -0.61 -13.12
CA VAL A 200 -11.86 0.74 -12.56
C VAL A 200 -10.82 1.69 -13.11
N THR A 201 -9.55 1.29 -13.12
CA THR A 201 -8.46 2.13 -13.67
C THR A 201 -8.76 2.51 -15.11
N LYS A 202 -9.11 1.54 -15.97
CA LYS A 202 -9.38 1.77 -17.39
C LYS A 202 -10.61 2.67 -17.61
N ALA A 203 -11.69 2.42 -16.87
CA ALA A 203 -12.92 3.21 -16.98
C ALA A 203 -12.69 4.69 -16.66
N PHE A 204 -11.91 4.99 -15.61
CA PHE A 204 -11.68 6.36 -15.16
C PHE A 204 -10.43 7.02 -15.74
N LEU A 205 -9.61 6.27 -16.50
CA LEU A 205 -8.36 6.77 -17.07
C LEU A 205 -8.51 8.02 -17.95
N PRO A 206 -9.55 8.15 -18.81
CA PRO A 206 -9.76 9.38 -19.57
C PRO A 206 -9.88 10.63 -18.68
N LEU A 207 -10.56 10.52 -17.54
CA LEU A 207 -10.73 11.62 -16.58
C LEU A 207 -9.43 11.95 -15.85
N LEU A 208 -8.62 10.94 -15.51
CA LEU A 208 -7.29 11.12 -14.93
C LEU A 208 -6.33 11.82 -15.89
N ARG A 209 -6.37 11.47 -17.19
CA ARG A 209 -5.55 12.12 -18.23
C ARG A 209 -5.89 13.60 -18.37
N LYS A 210 -7.18 13.95 -18.30
CA LYS A 210 -7.64 15.35 -18.37
C LYS A 210 -7.10 16.20 -17.22
N SER A 211 -7.09 15.65 -16.01
CA SER A 211 -6.61 16.35 -14.80
C SER A 211 -5.09 16.25 -14.57
N LYS A 212 -4.38 15.42 -15.34
CA LYS A 212 -2.98 14.99 -15.05
C LYS A 212 -2.88 14.46 -13.61
N GLY A 213 -3.85 13.63 -13.26
CA GLY A 213 -4.18 13.23 -11.91
C GLY A 213 -3.26 12.18 -11.29
N ARG A 214 -3.85 11.36 -10.42
CA ARG A 214 -3.19 10.33 -9.60
C ARG A 214 -3.90 8.99 -9.72
N LEU A 215 -3.14 7.93 -9.92
CA LEU A 215 -3.59 6.56 -9.73
C LEU A 215 -2.88 5.99 -8.50
N VAL A 216 -3.63 5.60 -7.49
CA VAL A 216 -3.11 5.05 -6.24
C VAL A 216 -3.69 3.67 -6.05
N ASN A 217 -2.83 2.65 -6.01
CA ASN A 217 -3.24 1.27 -5.82
C ASN A 217 -2.84 0.79 -4.43
N ILE A 218 -3.83 0.33 -3.65
CA ILE A 218 -3.58 -0.27 -2.33
C ILE A 218 -3.28 -1.76 -2.53
N SER A 219 -1.99 -2.05 -2.53
CA SER A 219 -1.46 -3.40 -2.56
C SER A 219 -1.32 -3.94 -1.13
N SER A 220 -0.29 -4.73 -0.84
CA SER A 220 0.04 -5.24 0.48
C SER A 220 1.53 -5.57 0.55
N MET A 221 2.10 -5.55 1.75
CA MET A 221 3.44 -6.12 1.96
C MET A 221 3.53 -7.58 1.49
N ALA A 222 2.44 -8.35 1.60
CA ALA A 222 2.34 -9.72 1.13
C ALA A 222 2.50 -9.88 -0.41
N ALA A 223 2.50 -8.77 -1.15
CA ALA A 223 2.78 -8.77 -2.59
C ALA A 223 4.28 -8.95 -2.92
N GLY A 224 5.16 -8.57 -2.00
CA GLY A 224 6.62 -8.64 -2.18
C GLY A 224 7.33 -9.51 -1.14
N VAL A 225 6.66 -9.82 -0.04
CA VAL A 225 7.16 -10.70 1.02
C VAL A 225 6.34 -11.99 0.99
N PRO A 226 6.93 -13.16 0.67
CA PRO A 226 6.25 -14.44 0.77
C PRO A 226 5.74 -14.65 2.20
N MET A 227 4.47 -14.97 2.32
CA MET A 227 3.81 -15.26 3.58
C MET A 227 3.03 -16.55 3.42
N GLU A 228 3.29 -17.48 4.33
CA GLU A 228 2.53 -18.72 4.39
C GLU A 228 1.03 -18.43 4.53
N LYS A 229 0.22 -19.33 3.99
CA LYS A 229 -1.24 -19.31 4.05
C LYS A 229 -1.93 -18.21 3.24
N LEU A 230 -1.18 -17.40 2.49
CA LEU A 230 -1.71 -16.27 1.72
C LEU A 230 -1.52 -16.41 0.21
N ALA A 231 -1.34 -17.62 -0.32
CA ALA A 231 -0.98 -17.83 -1.73
C ALA A 231 -1.91 -17.11 -2.74
N ALA A 232 -3.23 -17.27 -2.61
CA ALA A 232 -4.21 -16.60 -3.47
C ALA A 232 -4.18 -15.06 -3.33
N TYR A 233 -4.17 -14.58 -2.09
CA TYR A 233 -4.14 -13.14 -1.80
C TYR A 233 -2.85 -12.48 -2.28
N SER A 234 -1.70 -13.00 -1.85
CA SER A 234 -0.37 -12.51 -2.20
C SER A 234 -0.15 -12.47 -3.71
N SER A 235 -0.56 -13.52 -4.43
CA SER A 235 -0.48 -13.57 -5.90
C SER A 235 -1.28 -12.44 -6.55
N SER A 236 -2.52 -12.20 -6.09
CA SER A 236 -3.36 -11.13 -6.62
C SER A 236 -2.80 -9.72 -6.33
N LYS A 237 -2.22 -9.50 -5.15
CA LYS A 237 -1.59 -8.21 -4.78
C LYS A 237 -0.22 -8.01 -5.45
N ALA A 238 0.52 -9.09 -5.73
CA ALA A 238 1.72 -9.06 -6.56
C ALA A 238 1.38 -8.63 -7.99
N ALA A 239 0.33 -9.19 -8.59
CA ALA A 239 -0.17 -8.79 -9.90
C ALA A 239 -0.53 -7.29 -9.95
N LEU A 240 -1.26 -6.78 -8.95
CA LEU A 240 -1.59 -5.35 -8.84
C LEU A 240 -0.33 -4.46 -8.69
N THR A 241 0.68 -4.94 -7.95
CA THR A 241 1.96 -4.22 -7.77
C THR A 241 2.69 -4.09 -9.10
N MET A 242 2.81 -5.19 -9.85
CA MET A 242 3.45 -5.18 -11.17
C MET A 242 2.69 -4.29 -12.16
N PHE A 243 1.37 -4.41 -12.22
CA PHE A 243 0.52 -3.53 -13.03
C PHE A 243 0.75 -2.05 -12.71
N SER A 244 0.84 -1.69 -11.42
CA SER A 244 1.13 -0.32 -11.00
C SER A 244 2.49 0.18 -11.51
N ALA A 245 3.51 -0.69 -11.48
CA ALA A 245 4.85 -0.35 -11.97
C ALA A 245 4.89 -0.13 -13.49
N VAL A 246 4.13 -0.91 -14.25
CA VAL A 246 3.97 -0.75 -15.71
C VAL A 246 3.18 0.51 -16.03
N MET A 247 2.00 0.69 -15.43
CA MET A 247 1.15 1.86 -15.66
C MET A 247 1.87 3.17 -15.30
N ARG A 248 2.76 3.17 -14.29
CA ARG A 248 3.59 4.34 -13.97
C ARG A 248 4.43 4.81 -15.16
N GLN A 249 4.98 3.88 -15.93
CA GLN A 249 5.81 4.19 -17.09
C GLN A 249 4.92 4.65 -18.25
N GLU A 250 3.86 3.90 -18.56
CA GLU A 250 2.96 4.20 -19.67
C GLU A 250 2.19 5.51 -19.50
N LEU A 251 1.80 5.83 -18.27
CA LEU A 251 1.02 7.03 -17.94
C LEU A 251 1.86 8.28 -17.74
N SER A 252 3.18 8.14 -17.64
CA SER A 252 4.10 9.27 -17.46
C SER A 252 3.97 10.33 -18.57
N LYS A 253 3.82 9.89 -19.83
CA LYS A 253 3.61 10.76 -21.01
C LYS A 253 2.31 11.56 -20.96
N TRP A 254 1.33 11.10 -20.18
CA TRP A 254 0.06 11.77 -19.97
C TRP A 254 0.06 12.68 -18.73
N GLY A 255 1.19 12.76 -18.00
CA GLY A 255 1.30 13.53 -16.77
C GLY A 255 0.59 12.91 -15.56
N VAL A 256 -0.01 11.72 -15.69
CA VAL A 256 -0.66 11.01 -14.57
C VAL A 256 0.41 10.32 -13.73
N LYS A 257 0.39 10.55 -12.42
CA LYS A 257 1.33 9.92 -11.48
C LYS A 257 0.73 8.67 -10.88
N VAL A 258 1.52 7.60 -10.77
CA VAL A 258 1.08 6.31 -10.25
C VAL A 258 1.89 5.96 -9.00
N SER A 259 1.19 5.60 -7.93
CA SER A 259 1.76 5.21 -6.65
C SER A 259 1.19 3.85 -6.23
N VAL A 260 2.04 2.97 -5.70
CA VAL A 260 1.60 1.76 -5.00
C VAL A 260 1.85 1.94 -3.50
N ILE A 261 0.87 1.52 -2.70
CA ILE A 261 0.94 1.54 -1.24
C ILE A 261 0.84 0.10 -0.77
N GLN A 262 1.80 -0.37 0.02
CA GLN A 262 1.88 -1.72 0.56
C GLN A 262 1.82 -1.66 2.09
N PRO A 263 0.63 -1.59 2.69
CA PRO A 263 0.49 -1.65 4.13
C PRO A 263 0.96 -3.00 4.69
N GLY A 264 1.65 -2.95 5.83
CA GLY A 264 2.04 -4.13 6.61
C GLY A 264 1.55 -4.03 8.05
N GLY A 265 0.78 -5.03 8.51
CA GLY A 265 0.46 -5.20 9.93
C GLY A 265 -0.59 -4.24 10.51
N PHE A 266 -1.62 -3.88 9.76
CA PHE A 266 -2.73 -3.04 10.24
C PHE A 266 -4.04 -3.79 10.35
N ARG A 267 -4.79 -3.47 11.40
CA ARG A 267 -6.08 -4.08 11.69
C ARG A 267 -7.14 -3.44 10.79
N THR A 268 -7.74 -4.24 9.92
CA THR A 268 -8.86 -3.82 9.08
C THR A 268 -9.91 -4.92 9.02
N ASN A 269 -11.13 -4.56 8.62
CA ASN A 269 -12.22 -5.52 8.43
C ASN A 269 -12.06 -6.36 7.14
N ILE A 270 -10.91 -6.28 6.45
CA ILE A 270 -10.61 -7.12 5.27
C ILE A 270 -10.62 -8.62 5.60
N ALA A 271 -10.45 -8.95 6.88
CA ALA A 271 -10.55 -10.29 7.44
C ALA A 271 -12.00 -10.75 7.67
N GLY A 272 -12.97 -10.31 6.87
CA GLY A 272 -14.31 -10.91 6.77
C GLY A 272 -15.10 -11.06 8.09
N THR A 273 -16.23 -11.78 8.02
CA THR A 273 -17.06 -12.15 9.18
C THR A 273 -16.93 -13.63 9.51
N SER A 274 -17.26 -14.02 10.75
CA SER A 274 -17.32 -15.43 11.17
C SER A 274 -18.15 -16.30 10.23
N GLU A 275 -19.27 -15.78 9.74
CA GLU A 275 -20.15 -16.47 8.81
C GLU A 275 -19.51 -16.69 7.44
N MET A 276 -18.78 -15.70 6.92
CA MET A 276 -18.00 -15.86 5.69
C MET A 276 -16.95 -16.96 5.88
N TRP A 277 -16.33 -17.03 7.05
CA TRP A 277 -15.34 -18.06 7.36
C TRP A 277 -15.92 -19.45 7.39
N SER A 278 -17.07 -19.65 8.04
CA SER A 278 -17.73 -20.97 8.04
C SER A 278 -18.12 -21.43 6.63
N LYS A 279 -18.56 -20.50 5.76
CA LYS A 279 -18.87 -20.82 4.37
C LYS A 279 -17.63 -21.19 3.56
N LEU A 280 -16.53 -20.48 3.76
CA LEU A 280 -15.26 -20.77 3.11
C LEU A 280 -14.65 -22.08 3.60
N GLU A 281 -14.69 -22.35 4.91
CA GLU A 281 -14.25 -23.62 5.51
C GLU A 281 -15.00 -24.80 4.91
N LYS A 282 -16.33 -24.70 4.82
CA LYS A 282 -17.15 -25.70 4.13
C LYS A 282 -16.75 -25.84 2.66
N ASN A 283 -16.51 -24.73 1.96
CA ASN A 283 -16.08 -24.77 0.56
C ASN A 283 -14.75 -25.52 0.39
N ILE A 284 -13.78 -25.29 1.27
CA ILE A 284 -12.52 -26.06 1.26
C ILE A 284 -12.85 -27.54 1.41
N LEU A 285 -13.53 -27.93 2.49
CA LEU A 285 -13.81 -29.34 2.80
C LEU A 285 -14.59 -30.04 1.68
N ASP A 286 -15.54 -29.37 1.04
CA ASP A 286 -16.36 -29.92 -0.05
C ASP A 286 -15.56 -30.14 -1.36
N HIS A 287 -14.41 -29.48 -1.53
CA HIS A 287 -13.59 -29.55 -2.76
C HIS A 287 -12.22 -30.21 -2.53
N LEU A 288 -11.96 -30.77 -1.35
CA LEU A 288 -10.74 -31.53 -1.10
C LEU A 288 -10.78 -32.86 -1.84
N SER A 289 -9.66 -33.22 -2.45
CA SER A 289 -9.43 -34.57 -2.92
C SER A 289 -9.12 -35.51 -1.75
N SER A 290 -9.39 -36.80 -1.94
CA SER A 290 -9.29 -37.80 -0.87
C SER A 290 -7.84 -37.98 -0.37
N ASP A 291 -6.87 -37.87 -1.27
CA ASP A 291 -5.43 -37.92 -0.97
C ASP A 291 -4.99 -36.73 -0.11
N VAL A 292 -5.41 -35.51 -0.45
CA VAL A 292 -5.09 -34.30 0.33
C VAL A 292 -5.73 -34.37 1.72
N GLU A 293 -6.98 -34.85 1.82
CA GLU A 293 -7.62 -35.05 3.12
C GLU A 293 -6.88 -36.08 4.00
N GLU A 294 -6.38 -37.16 3.39
CA GLU A 294 -5.60 -38.20 4.07
C GLU A 294 -4.26 -37.64 4.57
N ASP A 295 -3.53 -36.91 3.72
CA ASP A 295 -2.20 -36.38 3.99
C ASP A 295 -2.22 -35.26 5.02
N TYR A 296 -3.13 -34.30 4.89
CA TYR A 296 -3.20 -33.16 5.79
C TYR A 296 -3.99 -33.49 7.07
N GLY A 297 -5.08 -34.23 6.94
CA GLY A 297 -6.02 -34.51 8.02
C GLY A 297 -6.94 -33.32 8.35
N LYS A 298 -8.23 -33.62 8.58
CA LYS A 298 -9.26 -32.59 8.86
C LYS A 298 -8.89 -31.65 10.00
N ASP A 299 -8.28 -32.14 11.07
CA ASP A 299 -7.92 -31.33 12.23
C ASP A 299 -6.92 -30.22 11.89
N TYR A 300 -5.93 -30.52 11.04
CA TYR A 300 -4.97 -29.53 10.56
C TYR A 300 -5.65 -28.48 9.69
N ILE A 301 -6.49 -28.91 8.75
CA ILE A 301 -7.22 -28.06 7.81
C ILE A 301 -8.12 -27.08 8.58
N LEU A 302 -8.88 -27.58 9.56
CA LEU A 302 -9.76 -26.76 10.40
C LEU A 302 -9.00 -25.76 11.28
N GLN A 303 -7.76 -26.08 11.67
CA GLN A 303 -6.92 -25.16 12.46
C GLN A 303 -6.44 -23.94 11.65
N GLN A 304 -6.46 -24.00 10.31
CA GLN A 304 -5.98 -22.91 9.45
C GLN A 304 -6.73 -21.59 9.71
N ARG A 305 -8.02 -21.64 10.05
CA ARG A 305 -8.83 -20.46 10.40
C ARG A 305 -8.28 -19.64 11.57
N ASN A 306 -7.49 -20.27 12.46
CA ASN A 306 -6.90 -19.59 13.61
C ASN A 306 -5.82 -18.59 13.19
N TYR A 307 -5.25 -18.74 11.99
CA TYR A 307 -4.27 -17.82 11.45
C TYR A 307 -4.83 -16.40 11.31
N LEU A 308 -6.04 -16.24 10.79
CA LEU A 308 -6.71 -14.93 10.69
C LEU A 308 -6.93 -14.28 12.06
N LYS A 309 -7.37 -15.07 13.05
CA LYS A 309 -7.54 -14.58 14.42
C LYS A 309 -6.19 -14.07 14.96
N SER A 310 -5.11 -14.78 14.68
CA SER A 310 -3.76 -14.39 15.11
C SER A 310 -3.27 -13.11 14.43
N ILE A 311 -3.54 -12.92 13.13
CA ILE A 311 -3.20 -11.68 12.41
C ILE A 311 -3.94 -10.50 13.03
N ASN A 312 -5.25 -10.63 13.26
CA ASN A 312 -6.10 -9.55 13.77
C ASN A 312 -5.66 -9.05 15.17
N ILE A 313 -5.04 -9.92 15.98
CA ILE A 313 -4.50 -9.57 17.30
C ILE A 313 -3.14 -8.87 17.18
N LYS A 314 -2.28 -9.30 16.26
CA LYS A 314 -0.91 -8.79 16.11
C LYS A 314 -0.81 -7.49 15.28
N THR A 315 -1.92 -7.04 14.70
CA THR A 315 -1.95 -5.86 13.83
C THR A 315 -2.24 -4.56 14.60
N ASN A 316 -1.62 -3.46 14.16
CA ASN A 316 -1.82 -2.13 14.72
C ASN A 316 -3.22 -1.58 14.41
N THR A 317 -3.89 -1.01 15.41
CA THR A 317 -5.21 -0.38 15.29
C THR A 317 -5.13 1.04 14.72
N ASP A 318 -3.99 1.72 14.88
CA ASP A 318 -3.78 3.05 14.31
C ASP A 318 -3.48 2.96 12.81
N ILE A 319 -4.45 3.33 11.99
CA ILE A 319 -4.35 3.36 10.53
C ILE A 319 -3.85 4.71 9.99
N SER A 320 -3.60 5.70 10.85
CA SER A 320 -3.16 7.04 10.46
C SER A 320 -1.94 7.05 9.53
N PRO A 321 -0.91 6.19 9.71
CA PRO A 321 0.22 6.13 8.77
C PRO A 321 -0.21 5.79 7.34
N VAL A 322 -1.18 4.91 7.18
CA VAL A 322 -1.72 4.52 5.86
C VAL A 322 -2.46 5.71 5.23
N LEU A 323 -3.31 6.39 6.00
CA LEU A 323 -4.05 7.56 5.52
C LEU A 323 -3.12 8.72 5.12
N GLN A 324 -2.05 8.94 5.88
CA GLN A 324 -1.04 9.96 5.59
C GLN A 324 -0.26 9.66 4.30
N ASP A 325 0.14 8.40 4.10
CA ASP A 325 0.84 7.98 2.87
C ASP A 325 -0.09 8.07 1.65
N ILE A 326 -1.38 7.70 1.78
CA ILE A 326 -2.36 7.88 0.72
C ILE A 326 -2.56 9.38 0.41
N ARG A 327 -2.72 10.22 1.44
CA ARG A 327 -2.80 11.67 1.27
C ARG A 327 -1.56 12.21 0.54
N HIS A 328 -0.36 11.77 0.91
CA HIS A 328 0.85 12.19 0.21
C HIS A 328 0.83 11.75 -1.25
N ALA A 329 0.45 10.51 -1.55
CA ALA A 329 0.32 10.01 -2.91
C ALA A 329 -0.68 10.82 -3.76
N VAL A 330 -1.77 11.30 -3.15
CA VAL A 330 -2.82 12.08 -3.82
C VAL A 330 -2.45 13.56 -3.95
N SER A 331 -1.82 14.16 -2.93
CA SER A 331 -1.63 15.61 -2.84
C SER A 331 -0.24 16.10 -3.20
N ALA A 332 0.79 15.26 -3.13
CA ALA A 332 2.15 15.72 -3.41
C ALA A 332 2.31 16.15 -4.88
N LYS A 333 3.11 17.19 -5.08
CA LYS A 333 3.56 17.65 -6.40
C LYS A 333 4.35 16.56 -7.12
N SER A 334 5.23 15.89 -6.38
CA SER A 334 6.04 14.76 -6.85
C SER A 334 5.89 13.58 -5.88
N PRO A 335 4.79 12.80 -5.99
CA PRO A 335 4.58 11.64 -5.11
C PRO A 335 5.61 10.55 -5.39
N PHE A 336 5.96 9.78 -4.35
CA PHE A 336 6.77 8.58 -4.50
C PHE A 336 6.02 7.51 -5.29
N ALA A 337 6.76 6.66 -6.02
CA ALA A 337 6.18 5.52 -6.70
C ALA A 337 5.73 4.41 -5.71
N PHE A 338 6.30 4.38 -4.51
CA PHE A 338 6.14 3.30 -3.54
C PHE A 338 6.03 3.84 -2.10
N TYR A 339 5.08 3.30 -1.34
CA TYR A 339 4.92 3.54 0.09
C TYR A 339 4.72 2.19 0.79
N ALA A 340 5.35 1.97 1.94
CA ALA A 340 5.10 0.82 2.81
C ALA A 340 4.86 1.28 4.25
N PRO A 341 3.65 1.81 4.56
CA PRO A 341 3.27 2.11 5.92
C PRO A 341 3.26 0.81 6.74
N GLY A 342 3.65 0.90 8.01
CA GLY A 342 3.72 -0.23 8.93
C GLY A 342 5.10 -0.38 9.56
N ALA A 343 5.14 -0.72 10.85
CA ALA A 343 6.39 -1.04 11.52
C ALA A 343 7.05 -2.24 10.83
N LEU A 344 8.35 -2.14 10.54
CA LEU A 344 9.16 -3.17 9.87
C LEU A 344 8.77 -3.50 8.42
N ALA A 345 7.74 -2.89 7.81
CA ALA A 345 7.32 -3.26 6.46
C ALA A 345 8.45 -3.09 5.41
N TYR A 346 9.10 -1.92 5.42
CA TYR A 346 10.31 -1.69 4.62
C TYR A 346 11.47 -2.62 4.97
N CYS A 347 11.63 -2.98 6.24
CA CYS A 347 12.73 -3.86 6.66
C CYS A 347 12.53 -5.28 6.14
N LEU A 348 11.30 -5.80 6.17
CA LEU A 348 10.97 -7.13 5.64
C LEU A 348 11.09 -7.18 4.12
N LEU A 349 10.60 -6.14 3.42
CA LEU A 349 10.77 -6.01 1.97
C LEU A 349 12.24 -5.91 1.56
N PHE A 350 13.05 -5.17 2.33
CA PHE A 350 14.49 -5.12 2.13
C PHE A 350 15.12 -6.50 2.39
N PHE A 351 14.78 -7.13 3.51
CA PHE A 351 15.33 -8.42 3.89
C PHE A 351 15.05 -9.49 2.84
N VAL A 352 13.82 -9.63 2.34
CA VAL A 352 13.50 -10.60 1.28
C VAL A 352 14.20 -10.29 -0.04
N SER A 353 14.42 -9.01 -0.35
CA SER A 353 15.06 -8.62 -1.62
C SER A 353 16.56 -8.90 -1.66
N PHE A 354 17.23 -8.93 -0.49
CA PHE A 354 18.69 -9.03 -0.40
C PHE A 354 19.21 -10.28 0.33
N SER A 355 18.36 -10.99 1.08
CA SER A 355 18.77 -12.22 1.76
C SER A 355 18.67 -13.44 0.83
N PRO A 356 19.60 -14.40 0.94
CA PRO A 356 19.44 -15.71 0.31
C PRO A 356 18.12 -16.38 0.75
N THR A 357 17.41 -17.00 -0.19
CA THR A 357 16.08 -17.58 0.04
C THR A 357 16.02 -18.51 1.25
N GLY A 358 16.99 -19.41 1.43
CA GLY A 358 16.99 -20.33 2.58
C GLY A 358 17.10 -19.64 3.94
N ILE A 359 17.79 -18.48 4.01
CA ILE A 359 17.87 -17.68 5.24
C ILE A 359 16.51 -17.01 5.49
N PHE A 360 15.93 -16.40 4.46
CA PHE A 360 14.61 -15.80 4.55
C PHE A 360 13.56 -16.82 5.03
N ASP A 361 13.49 -18.00 4.40
CA ASP A 361 12.51 -19.03 4.72
C ASP A 361 12.66 -19.53 6.15
N TYR A 362 13.90 -19.70 6.62
CA TYR A 362 14.18 -20.08 8.02
C TYR A 362 13.64 -19.05 9.01
N PHE A 363 13.93 -17.76 8.80
CA PHE A 363 13.44 -16.69 9.69
C PHE A 363 11.93 -16.48 9.58
N SER A 364 11.37 -16.59 8.37
CA SER A 364 9.93 -16.46 8.11
C SER A 364 9.14 -17.55 8.83
N LYS A 365 9.58 -18.81 8.79
CA LYS A 365 8.98 -19.90 9.57
C LYS A 365 8.96 -19.57 11.07
N LYS A 366 10.07 -19.08 11.62
CA LYS A 366 10.18 -18.74 13.05
C LYS A 366 9.34 -17.51 13.47
N LEU A 367 9.13 -16.55 12.56
CA LEU A 367 8.30 -15.36 12.79
C LEU A 367 6.80 -15.66 12.63
N CYS A 368 6.45 -16.56 11.70
CA CYS A 368 5.09 -16.95 11.39
C CYS A 368 4.62 -18.20 12.14
N GLU A 369 5.50 -18.86 12.90
CA GLU A 369 5.19 -19.97 13.81
C GLU A 369 4.14 -19.53 14.85
N VAL A 370 2.88 -19.69 14.47
CA VAL A 370 1.81 -20.00 15.40
C VAL A 370 2.01 -21.48 15.66
N ARG A 371 2.50 -21.87 16.85
CA ARG A 371 2.53 -23.29 17.30
C ARG A 371 1.19 -23.94 16.92
N GLY A 372 1.19 -24.71 15.84
CA GLY A 372 0.03 -25.35 15.24
C GLY A 372 0.32 -26.82 15.03
N SER A 373 -0.72 -27.62 14.81
CA SER A 373 -0.54 -29.03 14.45
C SER A 373 0.28 -29.16 13.16
N MET A 374 0.92 -30.31 12.97
CA MET A 374 1.53 -30.69 11.69
C MET A 374 0.51 -31.41 10.81
N PRO A 375 0.68 -31.41 9.47
CA PRO A 375 -0.05 -32.30 8.58
C PRO A 375 0.04 -33.76 9.05
N ARG A 376 -1.06 -34.52 8.93
CA ARG A 376 -1.17 -35.90 9.43
C ARG A 376 -0.07 -36.83 8.89
N ALA A 377 0.27 -36.72 7.61
CA ALA A 377 1.32 -37.54 6.99
C ALA A 377 2.70 -37.32 7.64
N LEU A 378 3.00 -36.10 8.10
CA LEU A 378 4.28 -35.76 8.72
C LEU A 378 4.37 -36.19 10.19
N ILE A 379 3.24 -36.42 10.86
CA ILE A 379 3.20 -36.98 12.22
C ILE A 379 3.45 -38.49 12.20
N LYS A 380 3.10 -39.16 11.10
CA LYS A 380 3.20 -40.62 10.94
C LYS A 380 4.56 -41.11 10.43
N GLN A 381 5.49 -40.22 10.10
CA GLN A 381 6.84 -40.62 9.67
C GLN A 381 7.73 -40.85 10.91
N PRO A 382 8.29 -42.05 11.09
CA PRO A 382 9.11 -42.41 12.26
C PRO A 382 10.46 -41.69 12.32
#